data_AF-A0A663F238-F1
#
_entry.id   AF-A0A663F238-F1
#
_cell.length_a   1.000
_cell.length_b   1.000
_cell.length_c   1.000
_cell.angle_alpha   90.00
_cell.angle_beta   90.00
_cell.angle_gamma   90.00
#
_symmetry.space_group_name_H-M   'P 1'
#
loop_
_entity.id
_entity.type
_entity.pdbx_description
1 polymer ?
#
loop_
_entity_poly.entity_id
_entity_poly.type
_entity_poly.pdbx_seq_one_letter_code
_entity_poly.pdbx_strand_id
1 'polypeptide(L)'
;MAVKEFEEKIITKGKKLDAPVLPEDTKINDEPLLKQEDLVLKELGSSEKAPKTLTRSAEHVFANYQTTSSQYNAVVGGLPTTCYPVCGVPTIRSDIPAPQIRRISDRTNYGDEANAYALLFPSVYSQKGVYERDFSKTRPKAEIAQILHNVGANISDERFEEIWKQACMKHQKEEVCVESIRNVLDEIHGSPTKPSC
;
A
#
# COMPACT_ATOMS: atom_id res chain seq x y z
N MET A 1 47.27 8.93 -48.06
CA MET A 1 46.11 9.24 -47.18
C MET A 1 46.10 10.73 -46.95
N ALA A 2 44.93 11.38 -47.03
CA ALA A 2 44.84 12.81 -46.77
C ALA A 2 45.16 13.08 -45.29
N VAL A 3 45.87 14.17 -44.98
CA VAL A 3 46.32 14.50 -43.62
C VAL A 3 45.16 14.43 -42.60
N LYS A 4 43.98 14.88 -43.01
CA LYS A 4 42.73 14.86 -42.23
C LYS A 4 42.27 13.44 -41.85
N GLU A 5 42.40 12.48 -42.76
CA GLU A 5 41.99 11.08 -42.49
C GLU A 5 42.94 10.41 -41.48
N PHE A 6 44.21 10.81 -41.48
CA PHE A 6 45.20 10.28 -40.55
C PHE A 6 44.99 10.82 -39.13
N GLU A 7 44.67 12.10 -39.00
CA GLU A 7 44.31 12.74 -37.72
C GLU A 7 43.07 12.09 -37.10
N GLU A 8 42.02 11.85 -37.89
CA GLU A 8 40.81 11.14 -37.45
C GLU A 8 41.10 9.70 -36.98
N LYS A 9 42.03 9.01 -37.66
CA LYS A 9 42.48 7.67 -37.28
C LYS A 9 43.22 7.65 -35.95
N ILE A 10 44.04 8.67 -35.66
CA ILE A 10 44.76 8.79 -34.39
C ILE A 10 43.78 8.95 -33.23
N ILE A 11 42.73 9.76 -33.42
CA ILE A 11 41.73 10.05 -32.39
C ILE A 11 40.85 8.82 -32.13
N THR A 12 40.45 8.09 -33.18
CA THR A 12 39.52 6.94 -33.08
C THR A 12 40.18 5.65 -32.61
N LYS A 13 41.46 5.43 -32.94
CA LYS A 13 42.19 4.19 -32.57
C LYS A 13 43.14 4.33 -31.37
N GLY A 14 43.41 5.56 -30.92
CA GLY A 14 44.43 5.82 -29.89
C GLY A 14 45.85 5.54 -30.40
N LYS A 15 46.84 6.21 -29.80
CA LYS A 15 48.24 6.09 -30.23
C LYS A 15 48.80 4.70 -29.86
N LYS A 16 48.98 3.80 -30.83
CA LYS A 16 49.97 2.71 -30.67
C LYS A 16 51.35 3.32 -30.88
N LEU A 17 52.04 3.66 -29.80
CA LEU A 17 53.50 3.78 -29.82
C LEU A 17 54.04 2.37 -29.71
N ASP A 18 54.90 2.00 -30.65
CA ASP A 18 55.54 0.69 -30.76
C ASP A 18 56.13 0.24 -29.42
N ALA A 19 55.48 -0.74 -28.78
CA ALA A 19 56.07 -1.52 -27.70
C ALA A 19 56.53 -2.84 -28.32
N PRO A 20 57.83 -3.19 -28.25
CA PRO A 20 58.28 -4.46 -28.77
C PRO A 20 57.83 -5.58 -27.83
N VAL A 21 57.26 -6.62 -28.44
CA VAL A 21 56.96 -7.96 -27.90
C VAL A 21 55.63 -8.12 -27.16
N LEU A 22 54.63 -8.63 -27.89
CA LEU A 22 53.61 -9.55 -27.36
C LEU A 22 53.46 -10.74 -28.34
N PRO A 23 53.27 -11.98 -27.83
CA PRO A 23 53.36 -13.21 -28.60
C PRO A 23 52.16 -13.42 -29.55
N GLU A 24 52.40 -14.20 -30.61
CA GLU A 24 51.69 -14.22 -31.89
C GLU A 24 50.20 -14.64 -31.90
N ASP A 25 49.55 -14.91 -30.77
CA ASP A 25 48.20 -15.52 -30.75
C ASP A 25 47.12 -14.71 -30.01
N THR A 26 47.12 -13.38 -30.13
CA THR A 26 45.99 -12.57 -29.65
C THR A 26 45.29 -11.91 -30.83
N LYS A 27 44.05 -12.33 -31.12
CA LYS A 27 43.18 -11.63 -32.08
C LYS A 27 43.01 -10.19 -31.60
N ILE A 28 43.71 -9.26 -32.25
CA ILE A 28 43.55 -7.83 -32.02
C ILE A 28 42.19 -7.48 -32.60
N ASN A 29 41.18 -7.31 -31.75
CA ASN A 29 39.90 -6.77 -32.18
C ASN A 29 40.14 -5.31 -32.59
N ASP A 30 40.14 -5.06 -33.89
CA ASP A 30 40.31 -3.73 -34.52
C ASP A 30 39.04 -2.85 -34.39
N GLU A 31 38.27 -3.01 -33.32
CA GLU A 31 37.09 -2.19 -33.09
C GLU A 31 37.52 -0.77 -32.69
N PRO A 32 36.98 0.28 -33.35
CA PRO A 32 37.31 1.66 -33.02
C PRO A 32 36.81 1.99 -31.60
N LEU A 33 37.66 2.62 -30.79
CA LEU A 33 37.35 2.96 -29.39
C LEU A 33 36.30 4.07 -29.28
N LEU A 34 36.12 4.87 -30.33
CA LEU A 34 35.14 5.94 -30.43
C LEU A 34 34.34 5.79 -31.72
N LYS A 35 33.02 5.96 -31.63
CA LYS A 35 32.16 5.99 -32.81
C LYS A 35 32.25 7.36 -33.49
N GLN A 36 31.99 7.41 -34.79
CA GLN A 36 32.11 8.63 -35.59
C GLN A 36 31.15 9.75 -35.15
N GLU A 37 30.05 9.38 -34.48
CA GLU A 37 29.05 10.25 -33.87
C GLU A 37 29.53 11.01 -32.62
N ASP A 38 30.64 10.58 -32.01
CA ASP A 38 31.20 11.18 -30.79
C ASP A 38 32.29 12.23 -31.04
N LEU A 39 32.56 12.57 -32.31
CA LEU A 39 33.54 13.59 -32.71
C LEU A 39 32.84 14.94 -32.97
N VAL A 40 33.33 15.99 -32.31
CA VAL A 40 32.81 17.36 -32.45
C VAL A 40 33.93 18.26 -33.00
N LEU A 41 33.58 19.26 -33.81
CA LEU A 41 34.56 20.25 -34.26
C LEU A 41 35.09 21.02 -33.06
N LYS A 42 36.41 21.16 -32.98
CA LYS A 42 37.10 21.81 -31.86
C LYS A 42 36.65 23.26 -31.67
N GLU A 43 36.36 23.95 -32.78
CA GLU A 43 35.86 25.32 -32.82
C GLU A 43 34.90 25.50 -34.02
N LEU A 44 33.93 26.42 -33.91
CA LEU A 44 32.97 26.75 -34.99
C LEU A 44 33.72 27.34 -36.20
N GLY A 45 33.98 26.51 -37.20
CA GLY A 45 34.68 26.88 -38.44
C GLY A 45 36.04 26.21 -38.65
N SER A 46 36.55 25.43 -37.69
CA SER A 46 37.78 24.64 -37.86
C SER A 46 37.51 23.31 -38.55
N SER A 47 38.48 22.77 -39.29
CA SER A 47 38.41 21.40 -39.84
C SER A 47 38.94 20.33 -38.88
N GLU A 48 39.48 20.73 -37.73
CA GLU A 48 40.01 19.81 -36.70
C GLU A 48 38.87 19.22 -35.85
N LYS A 49 38.80 17.90 -35.79
CA LYS A 49 37.85 17.14 -34.95
C LYS A 49 38.47 16.82 -33.60
N ALA A 50 37.69 16.92 -32.54
CA ALA A 50 38.06 16.54 -31.18
C ALA A 50 37.00 15.59 -30.59
N PRO A 51 37.37 14.70 -29.66
CA PRO A 51 36.39 13.89 -28.94
C PRO A 51 35.45 14.81 -28.15
N LYS A 52 34.15 14.50 -28.17
CA LYS A 52 33.13 15.25 -27.44
C LYS A 52 33.47 15.29 -25.94
N THR A 53 33.67 16.50 -25.41
CA THR A 53 33.87 16.68 -23.97
C THR A 53 32.63 16.20 -23.22
N LEU A 54 32.81 15.28 -22.27
CA LEU A 54 31.73 14.81 -21.42
C LEU A 54 31.20 16.00 -20.59
N THR A 55 29.93 16.31 -20.77
CA THR A 55 29.26 17.38 -20.01
C THR A 55 29.04 16.87 -18.58
N ARG A 56 29.48 17.62 -17.56
CA ARG A 56 29.24 17.25 -16.16
C ARG A 56 27.73 17.32 -15.90
N SER A 57 27.16 16.23 -15.37
CA SER A 57 25.73 16.12 -15.07
C SER A 57 25.17 17.23 -14.17
N ALA A 58 26.03 17.94 -13.43
CA ALA A 58 25.66 19.00 -12.50
C ALA A 58 25.19 20.31 -13.16
N GLU A 59 25.50 20.58 -14.43
CA GLU A 59 25.13 21.85 -15.06
C GLU A 59 23.61 21.99 -15.33
N HIS A 60 22.89 20.88 -15.46
CA HIS A 60 21.43 20.88 -15.64
C HIS A 60 20.64 20.92 -14.31
N VAL A 61 21.32 20.86 -13.15
CA VAL A 61 20.67 20.59 -11.86
C VAL A 61 20.34 21.88 -11.07
N PHE A 62 20.88 23.03 -11.47
CA PHE A 62 20.77 24.25 -10.67
C PHE A 62 19.36 24.85 -10.56
N ALA A 63 18.48 24.64 -11.55
CA ALA A 63 17.13 25.21 -11.52
C ALA A 63 16.11 24.38 -10.71
N ASN A 64 16.39 23.10 -10.48
CA ASN A 64 15.44 22.14 -9.88
C ASN A 64 15.93 21.52 -8.57
N TYR A 65 16.90 22.14 -7.89
CA TYR A 65 17.34 21.68 -6.57
C TYR A 65 16.27 22.01 -5.52
N GLN A 66 15.26 21.16 -5.42
CA GLN A 66 14.33 21.13 -4.30
C GLN A 66 14.77 20.06 -3.32
N THR A 67 15.06 20.47 -2.09
CA THR A 67 15.29 19.53 -0.99
C THR A 67 13.95 19.06 -0.46
N THR A 68 13.86 17.81 0.00
CA THR A 68 12.67 17.31 0.68
C THR A 68 12.29 18.22 1.86
N SER A 69 13.27 18.73 2.61
CA SER A 69 13.06 19.71 3.68
C SER A 69 12.36 21.00 3.26
N SER A 70 12.63 21.51 2.05
CA SER A 70 11.96 22.72 1.54
C SER A 70 10.49 22.47 1.22
N GLN A 71 10.12 21.26 0.79
CA GLN A 71 8.72 20.87 0.57
C GLN A 71 7.98 20.68 1.90
N TYR A 72 8.61 20.10 2.92
CA TYR A 72 8.01 19.92 4.24
C TYR A 72 7.74 21.24 4.97
N ASN A 73 8.68 22.18 4.93
CA ASN A 73 8.55 23.45 5.67
C ASN A 73 7.70 24.51 4.97
N ALA A 74 7.41 24.37 3.66
CA ALA A 74 6.60 25.34 2.91
C ALA A 74 5.09 25.13 3.06
N VAL A 75 4.64 24.01 3.62
CA VAL A 75 3.21 23.70 3.82
C VAL A 75 2.78 24.07 5.23
N VAL A 76 2.02 25.17 5.36
CA VAL A 76 1.29 25.48 6.60
C VAL A 76 0.23 24.40 6.81
N GLY A 77 0.43 23.53 7.82
CA GLY A 77 -0.49 22.43 8.15
C GLY A 77 0.06 21.01 7.91
N GLY A 78 1.28 20.86 7.39
CA GLY A 78 1.89 19.56 7.12
C GLY A 78 1.31 18.82 5.91
N LEU A 79 1.99 17.77 5.44
CA LEU A 79 1.49 16.92 4.35
C LEU A 79 0.31 16.07 4.84
N PRO A 80 -0.72 15.80 4.01
CA PRO A 80 -1.79 14.88 4.38
C PRO A 80 -1.21 13.48 4.60
N THR A 81 -1.11 13.06 5.86
CA THR A 81 -0.61 11.74 6.24
C THR A 81 -1.60 10.62 5.94
N THR A 82 -2.81 10.95 5.47
CA THR A 82 -3.89 9.99 5.15
C THR A 82 -3.49 8.95 4.11
N CYS A 83 -2.50 9.25 3.27
CA CYS A 83 -2.04 8.39 2.18
C CYS A 83 -0.78 7.59 2.54
N TYR A 84 -0.20 7.81 3.73
CA TYR A 84 1.07 7.20 4.13
C TYR A 84 0.83 6.20 5.26
N PRO A 85 1.37 4.97 5.17
CA PRO A 85 1.27 4.02 6.26
C PRO A 85 1.98 4.59 7.49
N VAL A 86 1.34 4.49 8.65
CA VAL A 86 1.95 4.91 9.91
C VAL A 86 3.14 3.99 10.19
N CYS A 87 4.33 4.57 10.27
CA CYS A 87 5.55 3.87 10.62
C CYS A 87 5.59 3.65 12.15
N GLY A 88 5.10 2.51 12.61
CA GLY A 88 5.11 2.14 14.03
C GLY A 88 4.29 0.89 14.31
N VAL A 89 4.40 0.38 15.54
CA VAL A 89 3.57 -0.74 16.01
C VAL A 89 2.43 -0.15 16.86
N PRO A 90 1.16 -0.37 16.50
CA PRO A 90 0.04 0.15 17.29
C PRO A 90 -0.04 -0.55 18.65
N THR A 91 -0.54 0.16 19.66
CA THR A 91 -0.73 -0.39 21.01
C THR A 91 -1.72 -1.56 21.01
N ILE A 92 -2.79 -1.43 20.22
CA ILE A 92 -3.74 -2.51 19.94
C ILE A 92 -3.33 -3.11 18.60
N ARG A 93 -2.93 -4.38 18.61
CA ARG A 93 -2.43 -5.12 17.44
C ARG A 93 -3.56 -5.61 16.53
N SER A 94 -4.46 -4.71 16.14
CA SER A 94 -5.55 -5.00 15.19
C SER A 94 -5.04 -5.25 13.76
N ASP A 95 -3.77 -4.94 13.48
CA ASP A 95 -3.06 -5.24 12.23
C ASP A 95 -2.85 -6.74 12.01
N ILE A 96 -2.83 -7.54 13.08
CA ILE A 96 -2.62 -8.98 13.03
C ILE A 96 -3.81 -9.73 13.63
N PRO A 97 -4.17 -10.91 13.09
CA PRO A 97 -5.26 -11.70 13.66
C PRO A 97 -4.87 -12.24 15.03
N ALA A 98 -5.84 -12.26 15.95
CA ALA A 98 -5.68 -12.91 17.25
C ALA A 98 -5.37 -14.42 17.09
N PRO A 99 -4.40 -14.97 17.84
CA PRO A 99 -4.07 -16.38 17.76
C PRO A 99 -5.22 -17.26 18.27
N GLN A 100 -5.46 -18.40 17.63
CA GLN A 100 -6.50 -19.35 18.04
C GLN A 100 -6.26 -19.93 19.45
N ILE A 101 -4.99 -20.18 19.77
CA ILE A 101 -4.55 -20.65 21.09
C ILE A 101 -3.56 -19.61 21.63
N ARG A 102 -3.98 -18.88 22.66
CA ARG A 102 -3.12 -17.89 23.33
C ARG A 102 -2.16 -18.58 24.29
N ARG A 103 -0.91 -18.09 24.32
CA ARG A 103 0.04 -18.46 25.36
C ARG A 103 -0.34 -17.76 26.66
N ILE A 104 -0.08 -18.40 27.80
CA ILE A 104 -0.34 -17.82 29.12
C ILE A 104 0.47 -16.53 29.34
N SER A 105 1.65 -16.45 28.74
CA SER A 105 2.55 -15.28 28.81
C SER A 105 2.23 -14.19 27.77
N ASP A 106 1.23 -14.38 26.93
CA ASP A 106 0.87 -13.37 25.93
C ASP A 106 0.20 -12.17 26.61
N ARG A 107 0.72 -10.98 26.33
CA ARG A 107 0.26 -9.70 26.90
C ARG A 107 -0.26 -8.75 25.82
N THR A 108 -0.35 -9.23 24.58
CA THR A 108 -0.69 -8.43 23.42
C THR A 108 -2.21 -8.34 23.29
N ASN A 109 -2.74 -7.12 23.22
CA ASN A 109 -4.16 -6.92 22.91
C ASN A 109 -4.34 -6.89 21.39
N TYR A 110 -5.13 -7.83 20.86
CA TYR A 110 -5.41 -7.98 19.42
C TYR A 110 -6.69 -7.25 18.96
N GLY A 111 -7.32 -6.47 19.84
CA GLY A 111 -8.59 -5.80 19.58
C GLY A 111 -9.82 -6.68 19.76
N ASP A 112 -9.68 -7.86 20.35
CA ASP A 112 -10.76 -8.81 20.63
C ASP A 112 -11.07 -8.99 22.13
N GLU A 113 -10.48 -8.13 22.97
CA GLU A 113 -10.71 -8.09 24.41
C GLU A 113 -11.84 -7.11 24.76
N ALA A 114 -12.57 -7.40 25.84
CA ALA A 114 -13.66 -6.56 26.30
C ALA A 114 -13.16 -5.31 27.07
N ASN A 115 -13.98 -4.27 27.11
CA ASN A 115 -13.67 -3.06 27.88
C ASN A 115 -13.70 -3.32 29.41
N ALA A 116 -13.06 -2.45 30.19
CA ALA A 116 -13.01 -2.54 31.66
C ALA A 116 -14.41 -2.63 32.28
N TYR A 117 -15.40 -1.93 31.72
CA TYR A 117 -16.79 -2.00 32.16
C TYR A 117 -17.37 -3.43 32.07
N ALA A 118 -17.11 -4.13 30.96
CA ALA A 118 -17.61 -5.49 30.75
C ALA A 118 -16.94 -6.50 31.70
N LEU A 119 -15.75 -6.20 32.21
CA LEU A 119 -15.07 -7.02 33.23
C LEU A 119 -15.68 -6.81 34.63
N LEU A 120 -15.99 -5.56 34.98
CA LEU A 120 -16.61 -5.23 36.26
C LEU A 120 -18.08 -5.67 36.32
N PHE A 121 -18.79 -5.55 35.20
CA PHE A 121 -20.21 -5.85 35.06
C PHE A 121 -20.45 -6.83 33.91
N PRO A 122 -20.13 -8.13 34.10
CA PRO A 122 -20.25 -9.12 33.04
C PRO A 122 -21.71 -9.31 32.63
N SER A 123 -21.97 -9.26 31.32
CA SER A 123 -23.29 -9.54 30.76
C SER A 123 -23.68 -11.01 30.95
N VAL A 124 -24.99 -11.31 30.87
CA VAL A 124 -25.49 -12.70 30.89
C VAL A 124 -24.88 -13.52 29.75
N TYR A 125 -24.60 -12.89 28.60
CA TYR A 125 -23.93 -13.53 27.46
C TYR A 125 -22.48 -13.88 27.78
N SER A 126 -21.75 -12.96 28.42
CA SER A 126 -20.36 -13.17 28.82
C SER A 126 -20.23 -14.31 29.83
N GLN A 127 -21.19 -14.48 30.74
CA GLN A 127 -21.26 -15.62 31.66
C GLN A 127 -21.44 -16.97 30.92
N LYS A 128 -22.00 -16.94 29.71
CA LYS A 128 -22.15 -18.10 28.82
C LYS A 128 -21.03 -18.20 27.77
N GLY A 129 -20.00 -17.35 27.87
CA GLY A 129 -18.86 -17.33 26.94
C GLY A 129 -19.17 -16.73 25.57
N VAL A 130 -20.25 -15.95 25.45
CA VAL A 130 -20.61 -15.22 24.24
C VAL A 130 -20.19 -13.75 24.40
N TYR A 131 -19.38 -13.26 23.46
CA TYR A 131 -18.78 -11.93 23.51
C TYR A 131 -19.29 -11.03 22.37
N GLU A 132 -18.98 -9.73 22.45
CA GLU A 132 -19.39 -8.70 21.46
C GLU A 132 -19.07 -9.11 20.02
N ARG A 133 -17.86 -9.63 19.80
CA ARG A 133 -17.42 -10.16 18.49
C ARG A 133 -18.36 -11.22 17.90
N ASP A 134 -19.03 -12.01 18.72
CA ASP A 134 -19.91 -13.09 18.26
C ASP A 134 -21.25 -12.55 17.75
N PHE A 135 -21.66 -11.39 18.24
CA PHE A 135 -22.86 -10.67 17.77
C PHE A 135 -22.60 -9.94 16.46
N SER A 136 -21.41 -9.33 16.32
CA SER A 136 -21.02 -8.59 15.11
C SER A 136 -20.44 -9.50 14.02
N LYS A 137 -20.21 -10.80 14.29
CA LYS A 137 -19.76 -11.78 13.29
C LYS A 137 -20.81 -11.96 12.19
N THR A 138 -20.38 -11.79 10.94
CA THR A 138 -21.17 -12.10 9.74
C THR A 138 -21.53 -13.58 9.70
N ARG A 139 -22.80 -13.88 9.46
CA ARG A 139 -23.34 -15.25 9.40
C ARG A 139 -24.25 -15.42 8.18
N PRO A 140 -24.35 -16.63 7.62
CA PRO A 140 -25.31 -16.91 6.56
C PRO A 140 -26.74 -16.79 7.09
N LYS A 141 -27.65 -16.45 6.19
CA LYS A 141 -29.07 -16.26 6.49
C LYS A 141 -29.73 -17.42 7.22
N ALA A 142 -29.42 -18.65 6.79
CA ALA A 142 -29.99 -19.87 7.39
C ALA A 142 -29.58 -20.03 8.86
N GLU A 143 -28.33 -19.73 9.21
CA GLU A 143 -27.84 -19.81 10.59
C GLU A 143 -28.55 -18.78 11.47
N ILE A 144 -28.74 -17.56 10.97
CA ILE A 144 -29.43 -16.50 11.68
C ILE A 144 -30.90 -16.85 11.91
N ALA A 145 -31.60 -17.37 10.89
CA ALA A 145 -32.98 -17.81 11.03
C ALA A 145 -33.11 -18.88 12.13
N GLN A 146 -32.17 -19.83 12.15
CA GLN A 146 -32.12 -20.86 13.19
C GLN A 146 -31.88 -20.28 14.59
N ILE A 147 -31.00 -19.28 14.73
CA ILE A 147 -30.77 -18.59 16.00
C ILE A 147 -32.06 -17.93 16.50
N LEU A 148 -32.76 -17.18 15.64
CA LEU A 148 -34.02 -16.50 16.01
C LEU A 148 -35.10 -17.50 16.41
N HIS A 149 -35.23 -18.60 15.66
CA HIS A 149 -36.15 -19.68 15.99
C HIS A 149 -35.83 -20.31 17.35
N ASN A 150 -34.55 -20.60 17.64
CA ASN A 150 -34.12 -21.17 18.92
C ASN A 150 -34.34 -20.22 20.10
N VAL A 151 -34.32 -18.90 19.88
CA VAL A 151 -34.66 -17.89 20.88
C VAL A 151 -36.17 -17.86 21.17
N GLY A 152 -37.00 -18.43 20.28
CA GLY A 152 -38.46 -18.40 20.37
C GLY A 152 -39.09 -17.23 19.63
N ALA A 153 -38.33 -16.52 18.79
CA ALA A 153 -38.88 -15.52 17.88
C ALA A 153 -39.53 -16.22 16.68
N ASN A 154 -40.81 -16.56 16.81
CA ASN A 154 -41.60 -17.17 15.73
C ASN A 154 -41.96 -16.11 14.67
N ILE A 155 -40.98 -15.75 13.85
CA ILE A 155 -41.14 -14.82 12.72
C ILE A 155 -41.49 -15.64 11.47
N SER A 156 -42.49 -15.21 10.69
CA SER A 156 -42.78 -15.83 9.40
C SER A 156 -41.64 -15.62 8.40
N ASP A 157 -41.44 -16.56 7.48
CA ASP A 157 -40.37 -16.48 6.49
C ASP A 157 -40.42 -15.18 5.67
N GLU A 158 -41.62 -14.73 5.31
CA GLU A 158 -41.86 -13.47 4.59
C GLU A 158 -41.36 -12.25 5.37
N ARG A 159 -41.70 -12.18 6.66
CA ARG A 159 -41.28 -11.05 7.52
C ARG A 159 -39.78 -11.09 7.79
N PHE A 160 -39.22 -12.29 7.91
CA PHE A 160 -37.77 -12.46 8.04
C PHE A 160 -37.02 -12.00 6.78
N GLU A 161 -37.53 -12.29 5.59
CA GLU A 161 -36.99 -11.79 4.32
C GLU A 161 -36.96 -10.25 4.27
N GLU A 162 -38.00 -9.58 4.75
CA GLU A 162 -38.07 -8.12 4.82
C GLU A 162 -37.03 -7.54 5.80
N ILE A 163 -36.95 -8.11 7.01
CA ILE A 163 -35.97 -7.72 8.04
C ILE A 163 -34.55 -7.91 7.51
N TRP A 164 -34.30 -9.03 6.83
CA TRP A 164 -33.01 -9.33 6.22
C TRP A 164 -32.63 -8.27 5.18
N LYS A 165 -33.55 -7.93 4.27
CA LYS A 165 -33.32 -6.87 3.27
C LYS A 165 -33.02 -5.53 3.94
N GLN A 166 -33.77 -5.15 4.97
CA GLN A 166 -33.52 -3.91 5.71
C GLN A 166 -32.15 -3.91 6.40
N ALA A 167 -31.75 -5.05 6.98
CA ALA A 167 -30.43 -5.19 7.59
C ALA A 167 -29.31 -5.07 6.54
N CYS A 168 -29.46 -5.71 5.38
CA CYS A 168 -28.53 -5.56 4.25
C CYS A 168 -28.41 -4.10 3.78
N MET A 169 -29.51 -3.34 3.74
CA MET A 169 -29.46 -1.93 3.32
C MET A 169 -28.70 -1.05 4.31
N LYS A 170 -28.71 -1.38 5.60
CA LYS A 170 -28.01 -0.60 6.64
C LYS A 170 -26.51 -0.90 6.71
N HIS A 171 -26.10 -2.12 6.34
CA HIS A 171 -24.69 -2.50 6.33
C HIS A 171 -24.08 -2.32 4.94
N GLN A 172 -23.03 -1.50 4.84
CA GLN A 172 -22.34 -1.18 3.58
C GLN A 172 -21.73 -2.38 2.82
N LYS A 173 -21.67 -3.57 3.43
CA LYS A 173 -20.97 -4.75 2.86
C LYS A 173 -21.88 -5.92 2.49
N GLU A 174 -23.21 -5.76 2.48
CA GLU A 174 -24.18 -6.87 2.29
C GLU A 174 -24.09 -8.01 3.33
N GLU A 175 -23.13 -7.93 4.23
CA GLU A 175 -22.90 -8.84 5.33
C GLU A 175 -23.82 -8.50 6.50
N VAL A 176 -24.57 -9.49 6.98
CA VAL A 176 -25.53 -9.35 8.07
C VAL A 176 -25.03 -10.11 9.29
N CYS A 177 -25.09 -9.47 10.46
CA CYS A 177 -24.80 -10.08 11.75
C CYS A 177 -26.04 -10.05 12.65
N VAL A 178 -25.94 -10.70 13.81
CA VAL A 178 -27.06 -10.79 14.77
C VAL A 178 -27.43 -9.40 15.29
N GLU A 179 -26.42 -8.54 15.49
CA GLU A 179 -26.60 -7.16 15.94
C GLU A 179 -27.36 -6.31 14.92
N SER A 180 -27.07 -6.46 13.62
CA SER A 180 -27.79 -5.78 12.54
C SER A 180 -29.29 -6.04 12.59
N ILE A 181 -29.66 -7.31 12.77
CA ILE A 181 -31.06 -7.75 12.78
C ILE A 181 -31.76 -7.29 14.05
N ARG A 182 -31.06 -7.38 15.19
CA ARG A 182 -31.56 -6.83 16.45
C ARG A 182 -31.90 -5.35 16.31
N ASN A 183 -31.00 -4.55 15.74
CA ASN A 183 -31.25 -3.12 15.53
C ASN A 183 -32.48 -2.86 14.65
N VAL A 184 -32.67 -3.64 13.59
CA VAL A 184 -33.87 -3.55 12.73
C VAL A 184 -35.15 -3.93 13.50
N LEU A 185 -35.12 -5.01 14.29
CA LEU A 185 -36.24 -5.44 15.13
C LEU A 185 -36.58 -4.38 16.20
N ASP A 186 -35.57 -3.81 16.84
CA ASP A 186 -35.72 -2.78 17.86
C ASP A 186 -36.32 -1.50 17.27
N GLU A 187 -36.00 -1.15 16.02
CA GLU A 187 -36.64 -0.03 15.31
C GLU A 187 -38.10 -0.31 14.96
N ILE A 188 -38.42 -1.53 14.52
CA ILE A 188 -39.80 -1.92 14.22
C ILE A 188 -40.65 -1.85 15.49
N HIS A 189 -40.15 -2.38 16.60
CA HIS A 189 -40.85 -2.36 17.89
C HIS A 189 -40.82 -1.00 18.59
N GLY A 190 -39.76 -0.23 18.38
CA GLY A 190 -39.55 1.11 18.95
C GLY A 190 -40.26 2.22 18.19
N SER A 191 -40.71 1.98 16.94
CA SER A 191 -41.63 2.88 16.26
C SER A 191 -42.97 2.86 17.01
N PRO A 192 -43.40 3.97 17.65
CA PRO A 192 -44.72 4.00 18.23
C PRO A 192 -45.71 3.80 17.09
N THR A 193 -46.53 2.76 17.19
CA THR A 193 -47.82 2.70 16.51
C THR A 193 -48.53 4.01 16.88
N LYS A 194 -48.47 5.00 16.00
CA LYS A 194 -49.28 6.22 16.14
C LYS A 194 -50.72 5.72 16.23
N PRO A 195 -51.44 5.93 17.34
CA PRO A 195 -52.85 5.64 17.35
C PRO A 195 -53.47 6.51 16.27
N SER A 196 -54.10 5.88 15.28
CA SER A 196 -54.95 6.59 14.33
C SER A 196 -56.11 7.17 15.15
N CYS A 197 -56.06 8.47 15.41
CA CYS A 197 -57.24 9.24 15.78
C CYS A 197 -58.04 9.54 14.52
#